data_AF-A0A5C5G0B7-F1
#
_entry.id   AF-A0A5C5G0B7-F1
#
_cell.length_a   1.000
_cell.length_b   1.000
_cell.length_c   1.000
_cell.angle_alpha   90.00
_cell.angle_beta   90.00
_cell.angle_gamma   90.00
#
_symmetry.space_group_name_H-M   'P 1'
#
loop_
_entity.id
_entity.type
_entity.pdbx_description
1 polymer ?
#
loop_
_entity_poly.entity_id
_entity_poly.type
_entity_poly.pdbx_seq_one_letter_code
_entity_poly.pdbx_strand_id
1 'polypeptide(L)'
;MAPINYDEDTEFNDALRRHGIIPPKESSNSRSPSPPPAPPSPTLSELDLDDLSLAKDDATSRADLERALDERRQRERDALDKRRFGRVYNIGKREYTREVTEASNEELPGEPEGWGTGVVCVLFKDTVPESKKLMPLINELASLYPSSKFVSIVSDHCIENYPDKNVPTLLVYRKGQLMGQIVGLGSMNGMNATLRGG
;
A
#
# COMPACT_ATOMS: atom_id res chain seq x y z
N MET A 1 -11.82 13.01 -35.41
CA MET A 1 -12.32 13.35 -34.06
C MET A 1 -13.39 12.32 -33.76
N ALA A 2 -13.05 11.27 -33.03
CA ALA A 2 -13.97 10.18 -32.67
C ALA A 2 -14.50 10.41 -31.24
N PRO A 3 -15.75 10.04 -30.94
CA PRO A 3 -16.36 10.30 -29.65
C PRO A 3 -15.71 9.46 -28.54
N ILE A 4 -15.65 10.06 -27.36
CA ILE A 4 -15.08 9.54 -26.12
C ILE A 4 -15.88 8.30 -25.69
N ASN A 5 -15.21 7.17 -25.48
CA ASN A 5 -15.85 5.92 -25.10
C ASN A 5 -15.58 5.60 -23.62
N TYR A 6 -16.53 5.98 -22.75
CA TYR A 6 -16.52 5.69 -21.31
C TYR A 6 -17.11 4.30 -20.97
N ASP A 7 -17.41 3.48 -21.98
CA ASP A 7 -18.01 2.14 -21.87
C ASP A 7 -17.00 1.00 -21.95
N GLU A 8 -15.68 1.26 -21.95
CA GLU A 8 -14.74 0.15 -21.74
C GLU A 8 -14.87 -0.38 -20.30
N ASP A 9 -15.58 -1.50 -20.18
CA ASP A 9 -15.67 -2.36 -19.00
C ASP A 9 -14.31 -2.97 -18.69
N THR A 10 -13.45 -2.16 -18.10
CA THR A 10 -12.25 -2.63 -17.41
C THR A 10 -12.59 -2.73 -15.93
N GLU A 11 -12.15 -3.82 -15.29
CA GLU A 11 -12.26 -4.03 -13.83
C GLU A 11 -11.77 -2.80 -13.03
N PHE A 12 -10.83 -2.06 -13.61
CA PHE A 12 -10.37 -0.75 -13.16
C PHE A 12 -11.49 0.31 -13.07
N ASN A 13 -12.22 0.58 -14.16
CA ASN A 13 -13.29 1.58 -14.17
C ASN A 13 -14.41 1.23 -13.18
N ASP A 14 -14.71 -0.05 -13.01
CA ASP A 14 -15.71 -0.53 -12.05
C ASP A 14 -15.24 -0.35 -10.60
N ALA A 15 -13.96 -0.65 -10.30
CA ALA A 15 -13.36 -0.35 -9.00
C ALA A 15 -13.40 1.16 -8.69
N LEU A 16 -13.11 2.03 -9.67
CA LEU A 16 -13.18 3.48 -9.47
C LEU A 16 -14.61 3.98 -9.21
N ARG A 17 -15.62 3.39 -9.88
CA ARG A 17 -17.04 3.71 -9.67
C ARG A 17 -17.53 3.27 -8.29
N ARG A 18 -17.16 2.05 -7.86
CA ARG A 18 -17.49 1.52 -6.51
C ARG A 18 -16.95 2.42 -5.39
N HIS A 19 -15.80 3.06 -5.61
CA HIS A 19 -15.18 3.97 -4.65
C HIS A 19 -15.51 5.46 -4.90
N GLY A 20 -16.39 5.79 -5.85
CA GLY A 20 -16.92 7.14 -6.07
C GLY A 20 -15.99 8.13 -6.79
N ILE A 21 -14.98 7.63 -7.52
CA ILE A 21 -13.98 8.46 -8.22
C ILE A 21 -14.48 8.93 -9.60
N ILE A 22 -15.32 8.11 -10.24
CA ILE A 22 -15.94 8.36 -11.55
C ILE A 22 -17.46 8.21 -11.39
N PRO A 23 -18.29 9.00 -12.11
CA PRO A 23 -19.75 8.90 -12.03
C PRO A 23 -20.27 7.45 -12.14
N PRO A 24 -21.20 7.03 -11.27
CA PRO A 24 -21.83 5.72 -11.34
C PRO A 24 -22.74 5.58 -12.57
N LYS A 25 -22.85 4.38 -13.14
CA LYS A 25 -23.86 4.02 -14.17
C LYS A 25 -25.23 3.76 -13.53
N GLU A 26 -26.32 3.99 -14.28
CA GLU A 26 -27.69 3.97 -13.76
C GLU A 26 -28.27 2.56 -13.48
N SER A 27 -29.05 2.52 -12.38
CA SER A 27 -29.90 1.45 -11.81
C SER A 27 -29.16 0.30 -11.10
N SER A 28 -29.54 -0.18 -9.90
CA SER A 28 -30.76 -0.02 -9.11
C SER A 28 -30.45 -0.15 -7.61
N ASN A 29 -31.38 0.34 -6.79
CA ASN A 29 -31.22 0.66 -5.38
C ASN A 29 -30.71 -0.45 -4.46
N SER A 30 -29.80 -0.01 -3.58
CA SER A 30 -29.27 -0.64 -2.38
C SER A 30 -30.29 -0.85 -1.26
N ARG A 31 -30.03 -1.87 -0.42
CA ARG A 31 -30.10 -1.72 1.05
C ARG A 31 -29.22 -2.77 1.73
N SER A 32 -28.28 -2.32 2.55
CA SER A 32 -27.80 -3.06 3.72
C SER A 32 -27.24 -2.06 4.76
N PRO A 33 -27.55 -2.22 6.05
CA PRO A 33 -27.26 -1.23 7.09
C PRO A 33 -25.85 -1.34 7.69
N SER A 34 -25.41 -0.24 8.29
CA SER A 34 -24.10 0.01 8.90
C SER A 34 -23.74 -0.93 10.08
N PRO A 35 -22.45 -1.22 10.32
CA PRO A 35 -22.01 -1.93 11.52
C PRO A 35 -21.79 -0.99 12.74
N PRO A 36 -21.94 -1.50 13.98
CA PRO A 36 -21.74 -0.77 15.23
C PRO A 36 -20.25 -0.57 15.61
N PRO A 37 -19.94 0.35 16.55
CA PRO A 37 -18.58 0.81 16.84
C PRO A 37 -17.73 -0.17 17.65
N ALA A 38 -16.41 -0.12 17.43
CA ALA A 38 -15.41 -0.95 18.08
C ALA A 38 -15.06 -0.49 19.52
N PRO A 39 -14.70 -1.42 20.42
CA PRO A 39 -14.27 -1.11 21.79
C PRO A 39 -12.84 -0.51 21.86
N PRO A 40 -12.52 0.22 22.95
CA PRO A 40 -11.29 0.99 23.08
C PRO A 40 -10.03 0.13 23.27
N SER A 41 -8.93 0.54 22.64
CA SER A 41 -7.60 -0.05 22.78
C SER A 41 -6.96 0.28 24.13
N PRO A 42 -6.20 -0.65 24.75
CA PRO A 42 -5.45 -0.36 25.96
C PRO A 42 -4.23 0.54 25.68
N THR A 43 -4.00 1.47 26.60
CA THR A 43 -2.88 2.41 26.65
C THR A 43 -1.56 1.70 26.95
N LEU A 44 -0.52 2.04 26.17
CA LEU A 44 0.88 1.76 26.50
C LEU A 44 1.28 2.61 27.72
N SER A 45 1.46 1.98 28.87
CA SER A 45 2.01 2.61 30.06
C SER A 45 2.79 1.56 30.85
N GLU A 46 4.05 1.88 31.12
CA GLU A 46 4.95 1.21 32.09
C GLU A 46 5.58 -0.12 31.62
N LEU A 47 6.49 -0.01 30.65
CA LEU A 47 7.63 -0.91 30.56
C LEU A 47 8.70 -0.40 31.53
N ASP A 48 8.74 -0.95 32.74
CA ASP A 48 9.83 -0.76 33.69
C ASP A 48 11.13 -1.30 33.08
N LEU A 49 12.10 -0.40 32.91
CA LEU A 49 13.44 -0.65 32.36
C LEU A 49 14.39 -1.33 33.37
N ASP A 50 13.86 -2.06 34.35
CA ASP A 50 14.62 -2.68 35.45
C ASP A 50 14.69 -4.22 35.39
N ASP A 51 14.15 -4.87 34.35
CA ASP A 51 14.24 -6.34 34.18
C ASP A 51 15.30 -6.78 33.16
N LEU A 52 16.26 -5.91 32.83
CA LEU A 52 17.53 -6.28 32.21
C LEU A 52 18.57 -6.60 33.29
N SER A 53 18.19 -7.45 34.25
CA SER A 53 19.20 -8.19 34.99
C SER A 53 19.82 -9.18 34.00
N LEU A 54 20.94 -8.76 33.39
CA LEU A 54 21.89 -9.65 32.73
C LEU A 54 22.47 -10.55 33.83
N ALA A 55 21.66 -11.49 34.32
CA ALA A 55 22.11 -12.66 35.03
C ALA A 55 23.07 -13.36 34.06
N LYS A 56 24.35 -13.19 34.37
CA LYS A 56 25.47 -13.88 33.76
C LYS A 56 25.36 -15.35 34.16
N ASP A 57 24.36 -16.03 33.60
CA ASP A 57 24.11 -17.44 33.85
C ASP A 57 24.98 -18.23 32.86
N ASP A 58 26.12 -18.69 33.36
CA ASP A 58 27.13 -19.50 32.66
C ASP A 58 26.62 -20.92 32.28
N ALA A 59 25.29 -21.07 32.13
CA ALA A 59 24.56 -22.30 31.88
C ALA A 59 23.68 -22.25 30.62
N THR A 60 23.91 -21.30 29.69
CA THR A 60 23.30 -21.42 28.36
C THR A 60 23.88 -22.65 27.68
N SER A 61 23.09 -23.73 27.58
CA SER A 61 23.57 -24.97 26.99
C SER A 61 23.98 -24.72 25.53
N ARG A 62 24.96 -25.48 25.00
CA ARG A 62 25.31 -25.38 23.56
C ARG A 62 24.07 -25.51 22.66
N ALA A 63 23.07 -26.29 23.09
CA ALA A 63 21.80 -26.47 22.38
C ALA A 63 20.91 -25.22 22.39
N ASP A 64 20.88 -24.44 23.48
CA ASP A 64 20.11 -23.19 23.55
C ASP A 64 20.77 -22.09 22.70
N LEU A 65 22.10 -22.01 22.72
CA LEU A 65 22.88 -21.14 21.82
C LEU A 65 22.67 -21.52 20.36
N GLU A 66 22.70 -22.80 20.02
CA GLU A 66 22.46 -23.30 18.65
C GLU A 66 21.04 -22.98 18.19
N ARG A 67 20.03 -23.18 19.04
CA ARG A 67 18.63 -22.81 18.75
C ARG A 67 18.49 -21.30 18.53
N ALA A 68 19.09 -20.46 19.37
CA ALA A 68 19.03 -19.01 19.22
C ALA A 68 19.71 -18.53 17.92
N LEU A 69 20.83 -19.15 17.53
CA LEU A 69 21.51 -18.86 16.27
C LEU A 69 20.70 -19.33 15.05
N ASP A 70 20.02 -20.48 15.15
CA ASP A 70 19.10 -20.99 14.12
C ASP A 70 17.89 -20.07 13.95
N GLU A 71 17.25 -19.66 15.04
CA GLU A 71 16.13 -18.72 15.03
C GLU A 71 16.53 -17.38 14.42
N ARG A 72 17.72 -16.87 14.76
CA ARG A 72 18.26 -15.66 14.15
C ARG A 72 18.48 -15.82 12.65
N ARG A 73 19.09 -16.93 12.22
CA ARG A 73 19.30 -17.23 10.79
C ARG A 73 17.99 -17.38 10.03
N GLN A 74 16.96 -17.96 10.64
CA GLN A 74 15.62 -18.03 10.06
C GLN A 74 15.01 -16.65 9.89
N ARG A 75 15.00 -15.82 10.94
CA ARG A 75 14.49 -14.43 10.87
C ARG A 75 15.22 -13.60 9.81
N GLU A 76 16.55 -13.75 9.70
CA GLU A 76 17.34 -13.05 8.69
C GLU A 76 17.01 -13.52 7.26
N ARG A 77 16.77 -14.82 7.04
CA ARG A 77 16.31 -15.36 5.75
C ARG A 77 14.91 -14.87 5.39
N ASP A 78 13.98 -14.95 6.33
CA ASP A 78 12.59 -14.49 6.14
C ASP A 78 12.55 -12.98 5.85
N ALA A 79 13.40 -12.20 6.52
CA ALA A 79 13.52 -10.77 6.27
C ALA A 79 14.13 -10.45 4.90
N LEU A 80 14.98 -11.32 4.35
CA LEU A 80 15.55 -11.17 3.01
C LEU A 80 14.51 -11.48 1.93
N ASP A 81 13.73 -12.54 2.12
CA ASP A 81 12.70 -12.96 1.17
C ASP A 81 11.53 -11.96 1.11
N LYS A 82 11.28 -11.24 2.21
CA LYS A 82 10.31 -10.12 2.25
C LYS A 82 10.78 -8.88 1.49
N ARG A 83 12.07 -8.77 1.11
CA ARG A 83 12.62 -7.61 0.39
C ARG A 83 12.54 -7.78 -1.13
N ARG A 84 11.34 -8.02 -1.66
CA ARG A 84 11.13 -8.21 -3.11
C ARG A 84 11.11 -6.89 -3.88
N PHE A 85 10.62 -5.82 -3.24
CA PHE A 85 10.51 -4.48 -3.79
C PHE A 85 11.51 -3.53 -3.09
N GLY A 86 11.31 -2.22 -3.23
CA GLY A 86 12.27 -1.23 -2.72
C GLY A 86 12.32 0.07 -3.54
N ARG A 87 11.52 0.18 -4.60
CA ARG A 87 11.44 1.34 -5.48
C ARG A 87 10.05 1.48 -6.08
N VAL A 88 9.80 2.64 -6.69
CA VAL A 88 8.60 2.88 -7.48
C VAL A 88 8.83 2.40 -8.92
N TYR A 89 7.87 1.67 -9.49
CA TYR A 89 7.91 1.21 -10.88
C TYR A 89 6.95 2.02 -11.74
N ASN A 90 7.45 2.66 -12.78
CA ASN A 90 6.62 3.38 -13.75
C ASN A 90 5.94 2.38 -14.68
N ILE A 91 4.62 2.48 -14.83
CA ILE A 91 3.82 1.54 -15.63
C ILE A 91 2.91 2.30 -16.60
N GLY A 92 2.59 1.68 -17.75
CA GLY A 92 1.56 2.18 -18.65
C GLY A 92 0.17 1.60 -18.38
N LYS A 93 -0.87 2.14 -19.04
CA LYS A 93 -2.27 1.66 -18.92
C LYS A 93 -2.41 0.15 -19.13
N ARG A 94 -1.73 -0.39 -20.15
CA ARG A 94 -1.79 -1.81 -20.53
C ARG A 94 -1.20 -2.74 -19.48
N GLU A 95 -0.34 -2.22 -18.62
CA GLU A 95 0.35 -2.98 -17.58
C GLU A 95 -0.37 -2.88 -16.24
N TYR A 96 -1.38 -2.02 -16.11
CA TYR A 96 -2.10 -1.80 -14.86
C TYR A 96 -2.62 -3.11 -14.24
N THR A 97 -3.34 -3.93 -15.02
CA THR A 97 -3.91 -5.18 -14.52
C THR A 97 -2.83 -6.12 -13.98
N ARG A 98 -1.75 -6.31 -14.73
CA ARG A 98 -0.64 -7.20 -14.34
C ARG A 98 0.13 -6.65 -13.14
N GLU A 99 0.48 -5.37 -13.19
CA GLU A 99 1.39 -4.75 -12.23
C GLU A 99 0.71 -4.33 -10.92
N VAL A 100 -0.62 -4.18 -10.93
CA VAL A 100 -1.43 -3.76 -9.78
C VAL A 100 -2.35 -4.90 -9.31
N THR A 101 -3.33 -5.29 -10.13
CA THR A 101 -4.35 -6.27 -9.72
C THR A 101 -3.73 -7.65 -9.52
N GLU A 102 -3.08 -8.22 -10.55
CA GLU A 102 -2.49 -9.56 -10.48
C GLU A 102 -1.34 -9.59 -9.48
N ALA A 103 -0.45 -8.59 -9.50
CA ALA A 103 0.63 -8.47 -8.53
C ALA A 103 0.11 -8.45 -7.07
N SER A 104 -1.08 -7.90 -6.81
CA SER A 104 -1.66 -7.88 -5.47
C SER A 104 -2.23 -9.23 -5.01
N ASN A 105 -2.49 -10.16 -5.93
CA ASN A 105 -2.86 -11.54 -5.63
C ASN A 105 -1.65 -12.42 -5.30
N GLU A 106 -0.46 -12.02 -5.71
CA GLU A 106 0.75 -12.80 -5.45
C GLU A 106 1.04 -12.85 -3.95
N GLU A 107 1.42 -14.03 -3.46
CA GLU A 107 1.81 -14.24 -2.07
C GLU A 107 3.31 -14.06 -1.92
N LEU A 108 3.71 -13.26 -0.92
CA LEU A 108 5.12 -13.11 -0.58
C LEU A 108 5.52 -14.13 0.48
N PRO A 109 6.73 -14.70 0.39
CA PRO A 109 7.25 -15.55 1.44
C PRO A 109 7.25 -14.82 2.78
N GLY A 110 6.70 -15.47 3.81
CA GLY A 110 6.68 -14.95 5.19
C GLY A 110 5.52 -13.99 5.51
N GLU A 111 4.60 -13.73 4.59
CA GLU A 111 3.28 -13.17 4.91
C GLU A 111 2.27 -14.31 5.19
N PRO A 112 1.18 -14.06 5.93
CA PRO A 112 0.17 -15.08 6.18
C PRO A 112 -0.42 -15.61 4.86
N GLU A 113 -0.68 -16.91 4.80
CA GLU A 113 -1.29 -17.54 3.63
C GLU A 113 -2.61 -16.85 3.27
N GLY A 114 -2.81 -16.63 1.97
CA GLY A 114 -3.92 -15.88 1.44
C GLY A 114 -3.77 -14.37 1.57
N TRP A 115 -2.87 -13.78 2.35
CA TRP A 115 -2.85 -12.32 2.62
C TRP A 115 -2.58 -11.45 1.38
N GLY A 116 -1.88 -11.99 0.37
CA GLY A 116 -1.53 -11.31 -0.87
C GLY A 116 -0.51 -10.18 -0.69
N THR A 117 -0.01 -9.63 -1.80
CA THR A 117 0.94 -8.51 -1.80
C THR A 117 0.20 -7.18 -1.72
N GLY A 118 0.65 -6.28 -0.85
CA GLY A 118 0.17 -4.90 -0.84
C GLY A 118 0.73 -4.13 -2.03
N VAL A 119 -0.13 -3.53 -2.86
CA VAL A 119 0.29 -2.71 -4.01
C VAL A 119 -0.25 -1.30 -3.86
N VAL A 120 0.61 -0.30 -3.94
CA VAL A 120 0.24 1.12 -3.95
C VAL A 120 0.47 1.67 -5.35
N CYS A 121 -0.61 2.06 -6.03
CA CYS A 121 -0.57 2.69 -7.35
C CYS A 121 -0.78 4.20 -7.23
N VAL A 122 0.20 4.98 -7.67
CA VAL A 122 0.18 6.45 -7.60
C VAL A 122 -0.15 7.02 -8.98
N LEU A 123 -1.31 7.65 -9.09
CA LEU A 123 -1.71 8.45 -10.25
C LEU A 123 -1.15 9.86 -10.05
N PHE A 124 -0.26 10.29 -10.96
CA PHE A 124 0.43 11.58 -10.86
C PHE A 124 0.42 12.35 -12.19
N LYS A 125 0.73 13.65 -12.12
CA LYS A 125 1.04 14.49 -13.30
C LYS A 125 2.24 15.37 -13.01
N ASP A 126 3.21 15.39 -13.90
CA ASP A 126 4.39 16.27 -13.77
C ASP A 126 4.05 17.76 -13.88
N THR A 127 2.87 18.12 -14.38
CA THR A 127 2.40 19.51 -14.42
C THR A 127 1.83 19.99 -13.08
N VAL A 128 1.45 19.07 -12.19
CA VAL A 128 0.79 19.37 -10.91
C VAL A 128 1.83 19.48 -9.78
N PRO A 129 1.96 20.64 -9.09
CA PRO A 129 2.95 20.84 -8.02
C PRO A 129 2.86 19.81 -6.89
N GLU A 130 1.64 19.41 -6.52
CA GLU A 130 1.34 18.41 -5.51
C GLU A 130 1.98 17.06 -5.86
N SER A 131 1.88 16.62 -7.12
CA SER A 131 2.54 15.39 -7.58
C SER A 131 4.05 15.48 -7.41
N LYS A 132 4.67 16.61 -7.81
CA LYS A 132 6.12 16.80 -7.66
C LYS A 132 6.56 16.72 -6.21
N LYS A 133 5.74 17.18 -5.28
CA LYS A 133 6.03 17.11 -3.85
C LYS A 133 5.86 15.71 -3.28
N LEU A 134 4.83 14.97 -3.71
CA LEU A 134 4.54 13.65 -3.19
C LEU A 134 5.54 12.59 -3.68
N MET A 135 5.94 12.62 -4.95
CA MET A 135 6.73 11.55 -5.57
C MET A 135 8.06 11.23 -4.83
N PRO A 136 8.85 12.19 -4.34
CA PRO A 136 10.02 11.90 -3.51
C PRO A 136 9.68 11.13 -2.23
N LEU A 137 8.59 11.48 -1.56
CA LEU A 137 8.12 10.79 -0.35
C LEU A 137 7.68 9.34 -0.66
N ILE A 138 7.04 9.12 -1.81
CA ILE A 138 6.67 7.76 -2.26
C ILE A 138 7.92 6.93 -2.54
N ASN A 139 8.96 7.51 -3.13
CA ASN A 139 10.21 6.79 -3.36
C ASN A 139 10.89 6.38 -2.05
N GLU A 140 10.89 7.27 -1.05
CA GLU A 140 11.41 6.95 0.28
C GLU A 140 10.56 5.86 0.95
N LEU A 141 9.22 5.96 0.91
CA LEU A 141 8.33 4.90 1.39
C LEU A 141 8.58 3.55 0.72
N ALA A 142 8.77 3.53 -0.59
CA ALA A 142 9.04 2.30 -1.33
C ALA A 142 10.33 1.64 -0.85
N SER A 143 11.34 2.43 -0.47
CA SER A 143 12.60 1.92 0.09
C SER A 143 12.45 1.39 1.53
N LEU A 144 11.55 1.99 2.32
CA LEU A 144 11.28 1.59 3.71
C LEU A 144 10.39 0.34 3.80
N TYR A 145 9.51 0.11 2.81
CA TYR A 145 8.55 -0.99 2.79
C TYR A 145 8.77 -1.94 1.60
N PRO A 146 9.88 -2.68 1.56
CA PRO A 146 10.23 -3.53 0.42
C PRO A 146 9.35 -4.80 0.30
N SER A 147 8.45 -5.06 1.26
CA SER A 147 7.40 -6.07 1.16
C SER A 147 6.14 -5.59 0.44
N SER A 148 6.04 -4.29 0.15
CA SER A 148 4.94 -3.72 -0.63
C SER A 148 5.42 -3.21 -1.97
N LYS A 149 4.62 -3.39 -3.01
CA LYS A 149 4.93 -2.92 -4.34
C LYS A 149 4.43 -1.49 -4.52
N PHE A 150 5.28 -0.59 -4.98
CA PHE A 150 4.88 0.77 -5.31
C PHE A 150 4.98 0.97 -6.82
N VAL A 151 3.91 1.42 -7.45
CA VAL A 151 3.90 1.74 -8.88
C VAL A 151 3.39 3.15 -9.12
N SER A 152 3.79 3.76 -10.23
CA SER A 152 3.31 5.08 -10.63
C SER A 152 2.84 5.06 -12.08
N ILE A 153 1.73 5.73 -12.34
CA ILE A 153 1.15 5.89 -13.67
C ILE A 153 0.77 7.35 -13.88
N VAL A 154 1.01 7.88 -15.08
CA VAL A 154 0.51 9.21 -15.45
C VAL A 154 -1.01 9.14 -15.46
N SER A 155 -1.66 10.02 -14.72
CA SER A 155 -3.11 9.90 -14.49
C SER A 155 -3.92 9.91 -15.79
N ASP A 156 -3.54 10.74 -16.77
CA ASP A 156 -4.20 10.79 -18.08
C ASP A 156 -4.02 9.52 -18.93
N HIS A 157 -2.95 8.75 -18.70
CA HIS A 157 -2.80 7.43 -19.33
C HIS A 157 -3.73 6.39 -18.70
N CYS A 158 -4.10 6.57 -17.43
CA CYS A 158 -4.92 5.63 -16.70
C CYS A 158 -6.42 5.94 -16.84
N ILE A 159 -6.78 7.21 -16.61
CA ILE A 159 -8.14 7.74 -16.67
C ILE A 159 -8.10 8.98 -17.55
N GLU A 160 -8.78 8.92 -18.70
CA GLU A 160 -8.85 10.05 -19.62
C GLU A 160 -9.53 11.26 -18.96
N ASN A 161 -8.93 12.45 -19.07
CA ASN A 161 -9.40 13.69 -18.45
C ASN A 161 -9.55 13.63 -16.92
N TYR A 162 -8.65 12.90 -16.22
CA TYR A 162 -8.67 12.87 -14.76
C TYR A 162 -8.44 14.27 -14.17
N PRO A 163 -9.31 14.77 -13.26
CA PRO A 163 -9.21 16.15 -12.77
C PRO A 163 -7.90 16.42 -12.04
N ASP A 164 -7.20 17.50 -12.40
CA ASP A 164 -5.92 17.87 -11.78
C ASP A 164 -6.04 18.09 -10.27
N LYS A 165 -7.18 18.60 -9.78
CA LYS A 165 -7.45 18.77 -8.35
C LYS A 165 -7.44 17.46 -7.55
N ASN A 166 -7.67 16.33 -8.21
CA ASN A 166 -7.67 15.01 -7.60
C ASN A 166 -6.25 14.42 -7.59
N VAL A 167 -5.32 14.98 -8.36
CA VAL A 167 -3.95 14.50 -8.50
C VAL A 167 -3.06 15.13 -7.41
N PRO A 168 -2.17 14.37 -6.76
CA PRO A 168 -1.95 12.93 -6.90
C PRO A 168 -3.03 12.08 -6.20
N THR A 169 -3.29 10.90 -6.75
CA THR A 169 -4.17 9.89 -6.12
C THR A 169 -3.37 8.63 -5.81
N LEU A 170 -3.50 8.10 -4.60
CA LEU A 170 -2.96 6.80 -4.23
C LEU A 170 -4.10 5.79 -4.18
N LEU A 171 -3.93 4.67 -4.87
CA LEU A 171 -4.83 3.53 -4.83
C LEU A 171 -4.11 2.37 -4.15
N VAL A 172 -4.72 1.79 -3.12
CA VAL A 172 -4.13 0.68 -2.35
C VAL A 172 -4.86 -0.61 -2.68
N TYR A 173 -4.15 -1.56 -3.26
CA TYR A 173 -4.66 -2.87 -3.66
C TYR A 173 -4.11 -3.99 -2.77
N ARG A 174 -4.94 -5.01 -2.56
CA ARG A 174 -4.56 -6.27 -1.93
C ARG A 174 -5.49 -7.38 -2.40
N LYS A 175 -4.96 -8.56 -2.73
CA LYS A 175 -5.73 -9.71 -3.23
C LYS A 175 -6.67 -9.37 -4.39
N GLY A 176 -6.19 -8.60 -5.35
CA GLY A 176 -6.97 -8.16 -6.51
C GLY A 176 -8.05 -7.13 -6.21
N GLN A 177 -8.17 -6.68 -4.96
CA GLN A 177 -9.22 -5.75 -4.54
C GLN A 177 -8.64 -4.39 -4.16
N LEU A 178 -9.38 -3.32 -4.48
CA LEU A 178 -9.08 -1.97 -4.04
C LEU A 178 -9.49 -1.82 -2.56
N MET A 179 -8.50 -1.72 -1.68
CA MET A 179 -8.69 -1.59 -0.22
C MET A 179 -9.02 -0.17 0.19
N GLY A 180 -8.49 0.81 -0.52
CA GLY A 180 -8.66 2.20 -0.17
C GLY A 180 -8.01 3.13 -1.17
N GLN A 181 -8.33 4.41 -1.03
CA GLN A 181 -7.79 5.45 -1.87
C GLN A 181 -7.56 6.73 -1.08
N ILE A 182 -6.58 7.52 -1.53
CA ILE A 182 -6.30 8.85 -1.02
C ILE A 182 -6.26 9.77 -2.22
N VAL A 183 -7.19 10.72 -2.28
CA VAL A 183 -7.33 11.66 -3.40
C VAL A 183 -6.76 13.01 -2.99
N GLY A 184 -5.87 13.54 -3.81
CA GLY A 184 -5.19 14.81 -3.61
C GLY A 184 -4.28 14.83 -2.38
N LEU A 185 -3.45 15.87 -2.31
CA LEU A 185 -2.56 16.09 -1.16
C LEU A 185 -3.26 16.73 0.03
N GLY A 186 -4.45 17.32 -0.13
CA GLY A 186 -5.22 17.91 0.97
C GLY A 186 -5.50 16.92 2.11
N SER A 187 -5.73 15.66 1.75
CA SER A 187 -5.92 14.53 2.67
C SER A 187 -4.62 14.14 3.43
N MET A 188 -3.45 14.59 2.95
CA MET A 188 -2.11 14.27 3.45
C MET A 188 -1.40 15.51 4.06
N ASN A 189 -2.16 16.41 4.70
CA ASN A 189 -1.65 17.67 5.26
C ASN A 189 -1.17 18.69 4.20
N GLY A 190 -1.63 18.55 2.96
CA GLY A 190 -1.36 19.46 1.86
C GLY A 190 0.12 19.56 1.51
N MET A 191 0.56 20.76 1.12
CA MET A 191 1.98 21.01 0.84
C MET A 191 2.92 20.82 2.03
N ASN A 192 2.42 20.56 3.24
CA ASN A 192 3.23 20.22 4.41
C ASN A 192 3.36 18.70 4.63
N ALA A 193 2.99 17.89 3.63
CA ALA A 193 3.23 16.45 3.68
C ALA A 193 4.72 16.15 3.90
N THR A 194 4.99 15.38 4.95
CA THR A 194 6.32 14.90 5.33
C THR A 194 6.18 13.45 5.80
N LEU A 195 7.21 12.64 5.59
CA LEU A 195 7.28 11.34 6.25
C LEU A 195 7.60 11.57 7.73
N ARG A 196 6.73 11.08 8.62
CA ARG A 196 7.09 10.95 10.04
C ARG A 196 7.71 9.57 10.20
N GLY A 197 9.00 9.53 10.52
CA GLY A 197 9.66 8.31 10.97
C GLY A 197 8.98 7.82 12.24
N GLY A 198 8.61 6.55 12.26
CA GLY A 198 8.22 5.84 13.48
C GLY A 198 9.44 5.51 14.32
#